data_AF-A5KYW4-F1
#
_entry.id   AF-A5KYW4-F1
#
_cell.length_a   1.000
_cell.length_b   1.000
_cell.length_c   1.000
_cell.angle_alpha   90.00
_cell.angle_beta   90.00
_cell.angle_gamma   90.00
#
_symmetry.space_group_name_H-M   'P 1'
#
loop_
_entity.id
_entity.type
_entity.pdbx_description
1 polymer ?
#
loop_
_entity_poly.entity_id
_entity_poly.type
_entity_poly.pdbx_seq_one_letter_code
_entity_poly.pdbx_strand_id
1 'polypeptide(L)'
;MRLNDHLLQLFDKEDQEDHLDYMYHRRRIQLELLEATGLRPIELVRIPYSSNVEHIEDAKLEIPTYKREEARFRIIPIERSVAMRLEIFMSMHRDKFIKRLIKYELISSESEVDDFIYLNSETAKSVKQSAAYMDFNRLSLRAGIVTKTCQSMFRHRFVTNMVKLHLVSFMDKNPLKSAHSFNDKDYETILKKVASFTDHKDHKSLNEYIDLAWEELDVFEYAYQMKNLHSRFSAISKLVSDAKAQIKGLNYSGADLKPIIENLNAIEEESNLLVDK
;
A
#
# COMPACT_ATOMS: atom_id res chain seq x y z
N MET A 1 9.81 2.65 22.62
CA MET A 1 10.03 1.19 22.51
C MET A 1 10.74 0.74 23.77
N ARG A 2 10.52 -0.47 24.29
CA ARG A 2 11.18 -0.92 25.54
C ARG A 2 11.86 -2.25 25.29
N LEU A 3 13.06 -2.41 25.83
CA LEU A 3 13.78 -3.68 25.87
C LEU A 3 13.08 -4.64 26.83
N ASN A 4 13.31 -5.94 26.64
CA ASN A 4 12.92 -6.95 27.62
C ASN A 4 13.72 -6.73 28.93
N ASP A 5 13.12 -7.00 30.08
CA ASP A 5 13.73 -6.82 31.40
C ASP A 5 15.05 -7.61 31.54
N HIS A 6 15.18 -8.76 30.89
CA HIS A 6 16.44 -9.51 30.84
C HIS A 6 17.56 -8.72 30.14
N LEU A 7 17.29 -8.17 28.95
CA LEU A 7 18.27 -7.38 28.21
C LEU A 7 18.59 -6.04 28.88
N LEU A 8 17.60 -5.45 29.57
CA LEU A 8 17.80 -4.22 30.37
C LEU A 8 18.78 -4.42 31.52
N GLN A 9 18.82 -5.62 32.12
CA GLN A 9 19.75 -5.93 33.19
C GLN A 9 21.14 -6.30 32.65
N LEU A 10 21.20 -6.89 31.47
CA LEU A 10 22.43 -7.38 30.87
C LEU A 10 23.25 -6.28 30.19
N PHE A 11 22.59 -5.42 29.40
CA PHE A 11 23.28 -4.41 28.58
C PHE A 11 23.59 -3.14 29.37
N ASP A 12 24.73 -2.52 29.05
CA ASP A 12 25.03 -1.16 29.49
C ASP A 12 24.15 -0.13 28.77
N LYS A 13 24.15 1.12 29.22
CA LYS A 13 23.22 2.14 28.68
C LYS A 13 23.42 2.40 27.19
N GLU A 14 24.66 2.40 26.72
CA GLU A 14 25.00 2.63 25.31
C GLU A 14 24.50 1.45 24.46
N ASP A 15 24.74 0.23 24.91
CA ASP A 15 24.26 -0.97 24.22
C ASP A 15 22.74 -1.13 24.28
N GLN A 16 22.07 -0.61 25.32
CA GLN A 16 20.61 -0.54 25.37
C GLN A 16 20.08 0.40 24.28
N GLU A 17 20.69 1.57 24.09
CA GLU A 17 20.33 2.52 23.05
C GLU A 17 20.58 1.95 21.65
N ASP A 18 21.76 1.39 21.41
CA ASP A 18 22.10 0.75 20.13
C ASP A 18 21.22 -0.49 19.84
N HIS A 19 20.70 -1.17 20.86
CA HIS A 19 19.75 -2.26 20.68
C HIS A 19 18.35 -1.78 20.30
N LEU A 20 17.89 -0.71 20.94
CA LEU A 20 16.66 -0.04 20.53
C LEU A 20 16.79 0.52 19.10
N ASP A 21 17.95 1.02 18.73
CA ASP A 21 18.24 1.52 17.39
C ASP A 21 18.14 0.39 16.34
N TYR A 22 18.79 -0.76 16.58
CA TYR A 22 18.64 -1.94 15.72
C TYR A 22 17.17 -2.33 15.53
N MET A 23 16.41 -2.44 16.62
CA MET A 23 15.00 -2.82 16.56
C MET A 23 14.13 -1.77 15.83
N TYR A 24 14.48 -0.48 15.93
CA TYR A 24 13.82 0.60 15.20
C TYR A 24 14.09 0.47 13.70
N HIS A 25 15.36 0.37 13.31
CA HIS A 25 15.76 0.24 11.91
C HIS A 25 15.24 -1.06 11.28
N ARG A 26 15.22 -2.17 12.03
CA ARG A 26 14.61 -3.43 11.61
C ARG A 26 13.14 -3.23 11.22
N ARG A 27 12.35 -2.59 12.07
CA ARG A 27 10.92 -2.32 11.78
C ARG A 27 10.72 -1.37 10.62
N ARG A 28 11.62 -0.38 10.47
CA ARG A 28 11.60 0.57 9.37
C ARG A 28 11.82 -0.14 8.02
N ILE A 29 12.90 -0.93 7.90
CA ILE A 29 13.17 -1.66 6.66
C ILE A 29 12.05 -2.66 6.34
N GLN A 30 11.34 -3.20 7.33
CA GLN A 30 10.19 -4.06 7.07
C GLN A 30 9.09 -3.32 6.32
N LEU A 31 8.76 -2.08 6.70
CA LEU A 31 7.76 -1.29 5.99
C LEU A 31 8.25 -0.92 4.60
N GLU A 32 9.50 -0.45 4.49
CA GLU A 32 10.09 -0.04 3.21
C GLU A 32 10.17 -1.20 2.20
N LEU A 33 10.59 -2.39 2.66
CA LEU A 33 10.66 -3.57 1.79
C LEU A 33 9.27 -4.08 1.40
N LEU A 34 8.29 -4.08 2.32
CA LEU A 34 6.91 -4.46 1.99
C LEU A 34 6.33 -3.53 0.91
N GLU A 35 6.57 -2.22 1.03
CA GLU A 35 6.11 -1.20 0.09
C GLU A 35 6.84 -1.28 -1.26
N ALA A 36 8.17 -1.34 -1.25
CA ALA A 36 8.97 -1.27 -2.46
C ALA A 36 8.89 -2.53 -3.34
N THR A 37 8.49 -3.66 -2.78
CA THR A 37 8.62 -4.97 -3.45
C THR A 37 7.34 -5.78 -3.54
N GLY A 38 6.34 -5.46 -2.71
CA GLY A 38 5.11 -6.26 -2.58
C GLY A 38 5.37 -7.71 -2.17
N LEU A 39 6.49 -8.02 -1.52
CA LEU A 39 6.83 -9.36 -1.06
C LEU A 39 5.81 -9.91 -0.07
N ARG A 40 5.70 -11.24 0.03
CA ARG A 40 4.85 -11.89 1.03
C ARG A 40 5.52 -11.80 2.40
N PRO A 41 4.76 -11.69 3.51
CA PRO A 41 5.32 -11.66 4.87
C PRO A 41 6.32 -12.78 5.20
N ILE A 42 6.11 -13.98 4.65
CA ILE A 42 7.03 -15.11 4.82
C ILE A 42 8.34 -14.96 4.03
N GLU A 43 8.31 -14.25 2.91
CA GLU A 43 9.49 -13.97 2.08
C GLU A 43 10.38 -12.94 2.81
N LEU A 44 9.80 -11.97 3.52
CA LEU A 44 10.52 -10.92 4.27
C LEU A 44 11.56 -11.49 5.23
N VAL A 45 11.16 -12.49 6.02
CA VAL A 45 12.01 -13.04 7.10
C VAL A 45 13.04 -14.05 6.59
N ARG A 46 13.05 -14.30 5.27
CA ARG A 46 13.90 -15.29 4.60
C ARG A 46 14.82 -14.68 3.54
N ILE A 47 14.86 -13.37 3.42
CA ILE A 47 15.76 -12.68 2.48
C ILE A 47 17.21 -12.97 2.91
N PRO A 48 18.02 -13.66 2.08
CA PRO A 48 19.38 -14.00 2.45
C PRO A 48 20.24 -12.76 2.59
N TYR A 49 21.16 -12.74 3.56
CA TYR A 49 22.10 -11.63 3.71
C TYR A 49 23.21 -11.74 2.66
N SER A 50 23.86 -12.90 2.56
CA SER A 50 25.04 -13.12 1.73
C SER A 50 24.82 -12.79 0.25
N SER A 51 23.74 -13.29 -0.36
CA SER A 51 23.45 -13.06 -1.78
C SER A 51 23.05 -11.62 -2.09
N ASN A 52 22.56 -10.88 -1.09
CA ASN A 52 22.09 -9.51 -1.28
C ASN A 52 23.16 -8.44 -1.08
N VAL A 53 24.34 -8.78 -0.54
CA VAL A 53 25.44 -7.81 -0.39
C VAL A 53 25.80 -7.20 -1.75
N GLU A 54 25.99 -8.02 -2.78
CA GLU A 54 26.35 -7.55 -4.13
C GLU A 54 25.16 -6.91 -4.86
N HIS A 55 23.95 -7.44 -4.67
CA HIS A 55 22.77 -6.95 -5.40
C HIS A 55 22.34 -5.53 -4.99
N ILE A 56 22.59 -5.16 -3.74
CA ILE A 56 22.19 -3.85 -3.21
C ILE A 56 23.00 -2.71 -3.84
N GLU A 57 24.27 -2.93 -4.18
CA GLU A 57 25.11 -1.95 -4.88
C GLU A 57 24.47 -1.50 -6.22
N ASP A 58 23.83 -2.47 -6.88
CA ASP A 58 23.11 -2.32 -8.14
C ASP A 58 21.65 -1.84 -7.98
N ALA A 59 21.24 -1.49 -6.75
CA ALA A 59 19.85 -1.22 -6.38
C ALA A 59 18.89 -2.36 -6.76
N LYS A 60 19.31 -3.60 -6.55
CA LYS A 60 18.50 -4.81 -6.74
C LYS A 60 18.36 -5.56 -5.42
N LEU A 61 17.33 -6.39 -5.34
CA LEU A 61 17.10 -7.26 -4.21
C LEU A 61 16.68 -8.65 -4.69
N GLU A 62 17.37 -9.66 -4.21
CA GLU A 62 17.03 -11.06 -4.41
C GLU A 62 16.13 -11.55 -3.28
N ILE A 63 14.94 -12.02 -3.66
CA ILE A 63 13.90 -12.48 -2.75
C ILE A 63 13.58 -13.95 -3.04
N PRO A 64 13.48 -14.81 -2.01
CA PRO A 64 13.00 -16.17 -2.19
C PRO A 64 11.52 -16.20 -2.59
N THR A 65 11.16 -17.07 -3.53
CA THR A 65 9.77 -17.30 -3.92
C THR A 65 9.21 -18.50 -3.15
N TYR A 66 8.05 -18.32 -2.53
CA TYR A 66 7.40 -19.40 -1.76
C TYR A 66 6.22 -19.96 -2.56
N LYS A 67 6.44 -21.09 -3.28
CA LYS A 67 5.36 -22.00 -3.79
C LYS A 67 5.78 -23.25 -4.59
N ARG A 68 7.06 -23.66 -4.66
CA ARG A 68 7.49 -24.86 -5.43
C ARG A 68 8.60 -25.63 -4.69
N GLU A 69 8.78 -26.91 -5.03
CA GLU A 69 9.68 -27.87 -4.34
C GLU A 69 11.16 -27.45 -4.34
N GLU A 70 11.57 -26.60 -5.28
CA GLU A 70 12.90 -25.99 -5.33
C GLU A 70 12.85 -24.51 -4.93
N ALA A 71 13.83 -24.07 -4.13
CA ALA A 71 14.00 -22.68 -3.75
C ALA A 71 14.39 -21.85 -4.98
N ARG A 72 13.39 -21.19 -5.58
CA ARG A 72 13.62 -20.20 -6.64
C ARG A 72 13.75 -18.82 -6.05
N PHE A 73 14.71 -18.06 -6.55
CA PHE A 73 14.91 -16.66 -6.22
C PHE A 73 14.45 -15.77 -7.37
N ARG A 74 13.96 -14.57 -7.03
CA ARG A 74 13.66 -13.52 -7.99
C ARG A 74 14.47 -12.28 -7.64
N ILE A 75 15.12 -11.68 -8.63
CA ILE A 75 15.83 -10.43 -8.48
C ILE A 75 14.92 -9.32 -8.97
N ILE A 76 14.66 -8.34 -8.11
CA ILE A 76 13.82 -7.19 -8.44
C ILE A 76 14.61 -5.88 -8.27
N PRO A 77 14.41 -4.90 -9.16
CA PRO A 77 14.94 -3.56 -8.92
C PRO A 77 14.18 -2.91 -7.76
N ILE A 78 14.91 -2.17 -6.94
CA ILE A 78 14.36 -1.34 -5.86
C ILE A 78 14.81 0.10 -6.05
N GLU A 79 14.10 1.04 -5.44
CA GLU A 79 14.52 2.45 -5.46
C GLU A 79 15.90 2.60 -4.81
N ARG A 80 16.76 3.44 -5.38
CA ARG A 80 18.12 3.66 -4.85
C ARG A 80 18.11 4.13 -3.40
N SER A 81 17.12 4.92 -2.99
CA SER A 81 17.01 5.37 -1.59
C SER A 81 16.70 4.21 -0.63
N VAL A 82 15.93 3.21 -1.06
CA VAL A 82 15.64 1.98 -0.29
C VAL A 82 16.88 1.10 -0.24
N ALA A 83 17.61 0.95 -1.35
CA ALA A 83 18.87 0.21 -1.41
C ALA A 83 19.91 0.77 -0.41
N MET A 84 20.12 2.08 -0.41
CA MET A 84 21.05 2.73 0.53
C MET A 84 20.66 2.52 2.00
N ARG A 85 19.36 2.58 2.32
CA ARG A 85 18.89 2.33 3.70
C ARG A 85 19.05 0.88 4.11
N LEU A 86 18.84 -0.05 3.18
CA LEU A 86 19.08 -1.46 3.41
C LEU A 86 20.56 -1.76 3.60
N GLU A 87 21.44 -1.14 2.82
CA GLU A 87 22.89 -1.21 2.96
C GLU A 87 23.35 -0.74 4.34
N ILE A 88 22.88 0.42 4.80
CA ILE A 88 23.18 0.95 6.14
C ILE A 88 22.67 -0.02 7.22
N PHE A 89 21.46 -0.55 7.06
CA PHE A 89 20.94 -1.57 7.98
C PHE A 89 21.83 -2.81 8.06
N MET A 90 22.23 -3.35 6.92
CA MET A 90 23.03 -4.56 6.81
C MET A 90 24.45 -4.39 7.34
N SER A 91 25.13 -3.31 6.94
CA SER A 91 26.54 -3.06 7.26
C SER A 91 26.77 -2.45 8.64
N MET A 92 25.84 -1.63 9.14
CA MET A 92 26.00 -0.93 10.41
C MET A 92 25.14 -1.52 11.53
N HIS A 93 23.81 -1.49 11.36
CA HIS A 93 22.90 -1.82 12.47
C HIS A 93 22.90 -3.31 12.79
N ARG A 94 22.91 -4.18 11.77
CA ARG A 94 22.98 -5.64 11.93
C ARG A 94 24.34 -6.09 12.47
N ASP A 95 25.43 -5.52 11.98
CA ASP A 95 26.79 -5.82 12.45
C ASP A 95 27.00 -5.43 13.92
N LYS A 96 26.64 -4.19 14.29
CA LYS A 96 26.63 -3.74 15.71
C LYS A 96 25.81 -4.67 16.60
N PHE A 97 24.64 -5.09 16.11
CA PHE A 97 23.77 -5.99 16.83
C PHE A 97 24.43 -7.35 17.09
N ILE A 98 25.05 -7.97 16.08
CA ILE A 98 25.75 -9.26 16.22
C ILE A 98 26.91 -9.14 17.20
N LYS A 99 27.75 -8.10 17.05
CA LYS A 99 28.89 -7.84 17.95
C LYS A 99 28.46 -7.67 19.39
N ARG A 100 27.34 -6.97 19.65
CA ARG A 100 26.76 -6.83 20.99
C ARG A 100 26.30 -8.18 21.54
N LEU A 101 25.66 -9.02 20.74
CA LEU A 101 25.24 -10.35 21.23
C LEU A 101 26.43 -11.22 21.63
N ILE A 102 27.54 -11.14 20.89
CA ILE A 102 28.80 -11.81 21.25
C ILE A 102 29.40 -11.22 22.52
N LYS A 103 29.45 -9.89 22.65
CA LYS A 103 29.97 -9.18 23.85
C LYS A 103 29.33 -9.66 25.14
N TYR A 104 28.03 -9.95 25.12
CA TYR A 104 27.26 -10.40 26.28
C TYR A 104 26.98 -11.90 26.32
N GLU A 105 27.72 -12.70 25.54
CA GLU A 105 27.66 -14.16 25.53
C GLU A 105 26.25 -14.73 25.24
N LEU A 106 25.42 -13.98 24.51
CA LEU A 106 24.11 -14.45 24.05
C LEU A 106 24.22 -15.37 22.83
N ILE A 107 25.32 -15.25 22.09
CA ILE A 107 25.78 -16.18 21.04
C ILE A 107 27.29 -16.36 21.19
N SER A 108 27.83 -17.53 20.84
CA SER A 108 29.26 -17.81 21.05
C SER A 108 30.13 -17.22 19.93
N SER A 109 29.60 -17.13 18.72
CA SER A 109 30.33 -16.61 17.55
C SER A 109 29.39 -16.21 16.42
N GLU A 110 29.93 -15.51 15.41
CA GLU A 110 29.20 -15.15 14.18
C GLU A 110 28.70 -16.38 13.41
N SER A 111 29.30 -17.56 13.61
CA SER A 111 28.85 -18.80 12.94
C SER A 111 27.46 -19.28 13.40
N GLU A 112 26.98 -18.77 14.54
CA GLU A 112 25.62 -19.03 15.02
C GLU A 112 24.57 -18.10 14.40
N VAL A 113 24.99 -17.10 13.62
CA VAL A 113 24.07 -16.14 12.98
C VAL A 113 23.47 -16.76 11.73
N ASP A 114 22.14 -16.73 11.60
CA ASP A 114 21.51 -17.20 10.37
C ASP A 114 21.80 -16.22 9.21
N ASP A 115 21.96 -16.75 7.99
CA ASP A 115 22.21 -15.96 6.79
C ASP A 115 20.95 -15.25 6.27
N PHE A 116 20.36 -14.40 7.11
CA PHE A 116 19.22 -13.57 6.75
C PHE A 116 19.46 -12.13 7.15
N ILE A 117 18.89 -11.21 6.36
CA ILE A 117 18.88 -9.79 6.68
C ILE A 117 18.06 -9.57 7.98
N TYR A 118 16.93 -10.24 8.10
CA TYR A 118 15.95 -9.99 9.16
C TYR A 118 16.14 -10.92 10.37
N LEU A 119 16.89 -10.44 11.38
CA LEU A 119 17.25 -11.23 12.57
C LEU A 119 16.41 -10.89 13.82
N ASN A 120 16.14 -11.92 14.61
CA ASN A 120 15.56 -11.81 15.94
C ASN A 120 16.55 -11.08 16.85
N SER A 121 16.02 -10.10 17.60
CA SER A 121 16.77 -9.22 18.49
C SER A 121 17.38 -9.95 19.68
N GLU A 122 16.99 -11.18 19.99
CA GLU A 122 17.51 -11.91 21.15
C GLU A 122 18.49 -13.04 20.76
N THR A 123 18.34 -13.63 19.57
CA THR A 123 19.02 -14.89 19.25
C THR A 123 19.89 -14.87 17.99
N ALA A 124 19.92 -13.76 17.25
CA ALA A 124 20.55 -13.67 15.92
C ALA A 124 20.04 -14.72 14.89
N LYS A 125 18.90 -15.35 15.17
CA LYS A 125 18.21 -16.28 14.25
C LYS A 125 17.18 -15.57 13.41
N SER A 126 16.69 -16.19 12.34
CA SER A 126 15.58 -15.65 11.54
C SER A 126 14.38 -15.28 12.41
N VAL A 127 13.81 -14.09 12.16
CA VAL A 127 12.57 -13.68 12.82
C VAL A 127 11.43 -14.60 12.40
N LYS A 128 10.67 -15.12 13.37
CA LYS A 128 9.44 -15.86 13.06
C LYS A 128 8.43 -14.94 12.36
N GLN A 129 7.74 -15.43 11.35
CA GLN A 129 6.71 -14.65 10.63
C GLN A 129 5.66 -14.05 11.59
N SER A 130 5.24 -14.79 12.61
CA SER A 130 4.32 -14.31 13.65
C SER A 130 4.89 -13.14 14.45
N ALA A 131 6.21 -13.14 14.74
CA ALA A 131 6.87 -12.04 15.43
C ALA A 131 6.96 -10.79 14.55
N ALA A 132 7.29 -10.93 13.27
CA ALA A 132 7.25 -9.82 12.31
C ALA A 132 5.83 -9.23 12.19
N TYR A 133 4.81 -10.08 12.21
CA TYR A 133 3.40 -9.66 12.22
C TYR A 133 3.03 -8.89 13.49
N MET A 134 3.46 -9.36 14.66
CA MET A 134 3.23 -8.65 15.92
C MET A 134 3.92 -7.28 15.94
N ASP A 135 5.15 -7.18 15.43
CA ASP A 135 5.86 -5.91 15.30
C ASP A 135 5.07 -4.92 14.44
N PHE A 136 4.55 -5.38 13.29
CA PHE A 136 3.69 -4.58 12.42
C PHE A 136 2.40 -4.14 13.13
N ASN A 137 1.69 -5.07 13.78
CA ASN A 137 0.45 -4.75 14.48
C ASN A 137 0.66 -3.70 15.59
N ARG A 138 1.77 -3.78 16.33
CA ARG A 138 2.14 -2.76 17.33
C ARG A 138 2.41 -1.39 16.70
N LEU A 139 2.98 -1.34 15.49
CA LEU A 139 3.15 -0.09 14.75
C LEU A 139 1.81 0.49 14.34
N SER A 140 0.92 -0.32 13.75
CA SER A 140 -0.43 0.13 13.34
C SER A 140 -1.22 0.71 14.51
N LEU A 141 -1.21 0.04 15.66
CA LEU A 141 -1.88 0.50 16.87
C LEU A 141 -1.32 1.84 17.37
N ARG A 142 0.02 2.01 17.36
CA ARG A 142 0.67 3.26 17.77
C ARG A 142 0.46 4.40 16.78
N ALA A 143 0.29 4.09 15.50
CA ALA A 143 -0.04 5.06 14.47
C ALA A 143 -1.51 5.49 14.51
N GLY A 144 -2.34 4.91 15.39
CA GLY A 144 -3.76 5.25 15.49
C GLY A 144 -4.60 4.76 14.31
N ILE A 145 -4.14 3.73 13.60
CA ILE A 145 -4.88 3.17 12.47
C ILE A 145 -6.07 2.36 13.00
N VAL A 146 -7.28 2.89 12.79
CA VAL A 146 -8.54 2.29 13.27
C VAL A 146 -9.00 1.13 12.38
N THR A 147 -8.61 1.14 11.11
CA THR A 147 -8.98 0.10 10.16
C THR A 147 -8.15 -1.17 10.34
N LYS A 148 -8.74 -2.32 10.01
CA LYS A 148 -8.03 -3.61 10.03
C LYS A 148 -6.88 -3.55 9.03
N THR A 149 -5.64 -3.58 9.52
CA THR A 149 -4.44 -3.59 8.70
C THR A 149 -3.66 -4.89 8.85
N CYS A 150 -3.10 -5.38 7.75
CA CYS A 150 -2.17 -6.50 7.75
C CYS A 150 -1.07 -6.24 6.74
N GLN A 151 0.07 -6.90 6.90
CA GLN A 151 1.22 -6.75 5.99
C GLN A 151 0.87 -7.10 4.54
N SER A 152 -0.06 -8.03 4.30
CA SER A 152 -0.51 -8.38 2.96
C SER A 152 -1.13 -7.19 2.21
N MET A 153 -1.63 -6.17 2.91
CA MET A 153 -2.15 -4.95 2.26
C MET A 153 -1.09 -4.18 1.48
N PHE A 154 0.18 -4.22 1.91
CA PHE A 154 1.28 -3.64 1.12
C PHE A 154 1.42 -4.34 -0.22
N ARG A 155 1.28 -5.68 -0.23
CA ARG A 155 1.29 -6.45 -1.48
C ARG A 155 0.11 -6.08 -2.37
N HIS A 156 -1.11 -5.96 -1.83
CA HIS A 156 -2.27 -5.51 -2.60
C HIS A 156 -2.02 -4.13 -3.23
N ARG A 157 -1.51 -3.18 -2.44
CA ARG A 157 -1.20 -1.83 -2.94
C ARG A 157 -0.08 -1.84 -3.99
N PHE A 158 0.98 -2.60 -3.77
CA PHE A 158 2.08 -2.75 -4.72
C PHE A 158 1.60 -3.30 -6.06
N VAL A 159 0.79 -4.37 -6.04
CA VAL A 159 0.22 -4.97 -7.26
C VAL A 159 -0.66 -3.95 -7.99
N THR A 160 -1.52 -3.22 -7.26
CA THR A 160 -2.37 -2.15 -7.83
C THR A 160 -1.52 -1.08 -8.53
N ASN A 161 -0.48 -0.59 -7.86
CA ASN A 161 0.43 0.41 -8.42
C ASN A 161 1.16 -0.12 -9.68
N MET A 162 1.60 -1.39 -9.67
CA MET A 162 2.23 -2.01 -10.84
C MET A 162 1.28 -2.09 -12.03
N VAL A 163 0.03 -2.53 -11.81
CA VAL A 163 -1.00 -2.56 -12.86
C VAL A 163 -1.23 -1.14 -13.42
N LYS A 164 -1.40 -0.16 -12.53
CA LYS A 164 -1.57 1.25 -12.89
C LYS A 164 -0.43 1.78 -13.76
N LEU A 165 0.82 1.58 -13.34
CA LEU A 165 2.00 2.02 -14.10
C LEU A 165 2.06 1.37 -15.49
N HIS A 166 1.73 0.09 -15.59
CA HIS A 166 1.69 -0.60 -16.86
C HIS A 166 0.54 -0.14 -17.76
N LEU A 167 -0.63 0.19 -17.21
CA LEU A 167 -1.74 0.80 -17.95
C LEU A 167 -1.33 2.15 -18.56
N VAL A 168 -0.78 3.05 -17.73
CA VAL A 168 -0.29 4.37 -18.19
C VAL A 168 0.78 4.20 -19.26
N SER A 169 1.80 3.38 -19.01
CA SER A 169 2.86 3.14 -20.00
C SER A 169 2.35 2.53 -21.31
N PHE A 170 1.29 1.73 -21.26
CA PHE A 170 0.67 1.15 -22.45
C PHE A 170 -0.10 2.22 -23.25
N MET A 171 -0.81 3.13 -22.58
CA MET A 171 -1.49 4.27 -23.22
C MET A 171 -0.49 5.25 -23.84
N ASP A 172 0.58 5.60 -23.13
CA ASP A 172 1.61 6.53 -23.63
C ASP A 172 2.26 6.04 -24.93
N LYS A 173 2.48 4.72 -25.04
CA LYS A 173 3.08 4.10 -26.23
C LYS A 173 2.09 3.85 -27.36
N ASN A 174 0.79 3.91 -27.07
CA ASN A 174 -0.27 3.68 -28.04
C ASN A 174 -1.28 4.83 -27.96
N PRO A 175 -1.03 5.98 -28.61
CA PRO A 175 -1.91 7.16 -28.49
C PRO A 175 -3.36 6.94 -28.93
N LEU A 176 -3.62 5.87 -29.71
CA LEU A 176 -4.96 5.45 -30.12
C LEU A 176 -5.71 4.68 -29.01
N LYS A 177 -5.00 4.26 -27.96
CA LYS A 177 -5.53 3.53 -26.82
C LYS A 177 -5.82 4.48 -25.67
N SER A 178 -7.07 4.90 -25.55
CA SER A 178 -7.62 5.54 -24.34
C SER A 178 -8.24 4.50 -23.39
N ALA A 179 -8.57 4.90 -22.16
CA ALA A 179 -9.23 4.03 -21.17
C ALA A 179 -10.46 3.28 -21.71
N HIS A 180 -11.19 3.88 -22.65
CA HIS A 180 -12.39 3.30 -23.27
C HIS A 180 -12.11 2.31 -24.41
N SER A 181 -10.85 2.09 -24.78
CA SER A 181 -10.44 1.29 -25.94
C SER A 181 -9.54 0.10 -25.61
N PHE A 182 -9.36 -0.17 -24.31
CA PHE A 182 -8.74 -1.40 -23.83
C PHE A 182 -9.66 -2.59 -24.11
N ASN A 183 -9.06 -3.68 -24.59
CA ASN A 183 -9.74 -4.96 -24.71
C ASN A 183 -9.12 -5.99 -23.74
N ASP A 184 -9.76 -7.15 -23.62
CA ASP A 184 -9.32 -8.22 -22.71
C ASP A 184 -7.88 -8.69 -22.97
N LYS A 185 -7.41 -8.66 -24.23
CA LYS A 185 -6.03 -9.06 -24.57
C LYS A 185 -5.00 -8.04 -24.11
N ASP A 186 -5.35 -6.76 -24.12
CA ASP A 186 -4.50 -5.68 -23.60
C ASP A 186 -4.31 -5.87 -22.08
N TYR A 187 -5.40 -6.11 -21.35
CA TYR A 187 -5.37 -6.44 -19.93
C TYR A 187 -4.58 -7.71 -19.65
N GLU A 188 -4.82 -8.79 -20.41
CA GLU A 188 -4.10 -10.06 -20.25
C GLU A 188 -2.58 -9.86 -20.41
N THR A 189 -2.16 -9.04 -21.38
CA THR A 189 -0.75 -8.74 -21.63
C THR A 189 -0.12 -8.00 -20.45
N ILE A 190 -0.82 -7.02 -19.88
CA ILE A 190 -0.37 -6.27 -18.71
C ILE A 190 -0.28 -7.19 -17.49
N LEU A 191 -1.34 -7.94 -17.21
CA LEU A 191 -1.39 -8.82 -16.04
C LEU A 191 -0.34 -9.93 -16.11
N LYS A 192 -0.02 -10.47 -17.30
CA LYS A 192 1.09 -11.43 -17.46
C LYS A 192 2.44 -10.84 -17.04
N LYS A 193 2.72 -9.58 -17.40
CA LYS A 193 3.94 -8.87 -16.96
C LYS A 193 3.93 -8.67 -15.45
N VAL A 194 2.84 -8.17 -14.88
CA VAL A 194 2.74 -7.97 -13.42
C VAL A 194 2.88 -9.30 -12.67
N ALA A 195 2.26 -10.38 -13.17
CA ALA A 195 2.34 -11.71 -12.58
C ALA A 195 3.77 -12.27 -12.55
N SER A 196 4.59 -12.01 -13.58
CA SER A 196 5.99 -12.45 -13.58
C SER A 196 6.83 -11.70 -12.56
N PHE A 197 6.60 -10.39 -12.36
CA PHE A 197 7.29 -9.60 -11.34
C PHE A 197 6.87 -9.97 -9.92
N THR A 198 5.58 -10.25 -9.71
CA THR A 198 5.00 -10.47 -8.38
C THR A 198 4.92 -11.95 -7.98
N ASP A 199 5.40 -12.86 -8.82
CA ASP A 199 5.37 -14.32 -8.61
C ASP A 199 3.94 -14.85 -8.37
N HIS A 200 3.02 -14.49 -9.27
CA HIS A 200 1.69 -15.09 -9.33
C HIS A 200 1.67 -16.25 -10.33
N LYS A 201 1.10 -17.40 -9.90
CA LYS A 201 0.95 -18.58 -10.76
C LYS A 201 -0.01 -18.33 -11.92
N ASP A 202 -1.08 -17.59 -11.66
CA ASP A 202 -2.11 -17.25 -12.64
C ASP A 202 -2.32 -15.74 -12.65
N HIS A 203 -2.15 -15.13 -13.82
CA HIS A 203 -2.36 -13.70 -14.03
C HIS A 203 -3.83 -13.30 -13.86
N LYS A 204 -4.79 -14.22 -14.06
CA LYS A 204 -6.22 -13.93 -13.86
C LYS A 204 -6.56 -13.61 -12.41
N SER A 205 -5.76 -14.09 -11.45
CA SER A 205 -5.90 -13.71 -10.04
C SER A 205 -5.66 -12.22 -9.78
N LEU A 206 -5.14 -11.50 -10.78
CA LEU A 206 -4.84 -10.08 -10.70
C LEU A 206 -5.92 -9.19 -11.34
N ASN A 207 -7.01 -9.77 -11.87
CA ASN A 207 -8.06 -9.00 -12.55
C ASN A 207 -8.66 -7.90 -11.66
N GLU A 208 -8.86 -8.17 -10.36
CA GLU A 208 -9.41 -7.20 -9.39
C GLU A 208 -8.58 -5.91 -9.29
N TYR A 209 -7.28 -5.96 -9.57
CA TYR A 209 -6.41 -4.78 -9.52
C TYR A 209 -6.55 -3.87 -10.73
N ILE A 210 -7.19 -4.32 -11.83
CA ILE A 210 -7.49 -3.47 -12.97
C ILE A 210 -8.52 -2.41 -12.57
N ASP A 211 -9.61 -2.85 -11.93
CA ASP A 211 -10.68 -1.95 -11.50
C ASP A 211 -10.15 -0.93 -10.48
N LEU A 212 -9.37 -1.39 -9.50
CA LEU A 212 -8.71 -0.52 -8.51
C LEU A 212 -7.73 0.47 -9.17
N ALA A 213 -6.96 0.02 -10.17
CA ALA A 213 -6.03 0.90 -10.88
C ALA A 213 -6.75 1.98 -11.69
N TRP A 214 -7.88 1.67 -12.31
CA TRP A 214 -8.69 2.65 -13.03
C TRP A 214 -9.40 3.65 -12.10
N GLU A 215 -9.87 3.17 -10.95
CA GLU A 215 -10.39 4.04 -9.88
C GLU A 215 -9.31 5.03 -9.42
N GLU A 216 -8.08 4.57 -9.18
CA GLU A 216 -6.95 5.45 -8.78
C GLU A 216 -6.42 6.35 -9.90
N LEU A 217 -6.74 6.09 -11.17
CA LEU A 217 -6.38 6.95 -12.31
C LEU A 217 -7.42 8.04 -12.57
N ASP A 218 -8.42 8.17 -11.70
CA ASP A 218 -9.50 9.14 -11.81
C ASP A 218 -10.26 9.04 -13.15
N VAL A 219 -10.17 7.89 -13.84
CA VAL A 219 -10.89 7.66 -15.11
C VAL A 219 -12.40 7.74 -14.92
N PHE A 220 -12.87 7.52 -13.69
CA PHE A 220 -14.27 7.64 -13.32
C PHE A 220 -14.61 8.94 -12.57
N GLU A 221 -13.63 9.83 -12.30
CA GLU A 221 -13.87 11.05 -11.53
C GLU A 221 -14.95 11.91 -12.20
N TYR A 222 -14.93 12.02 -13.53
CA TYR A 222 -15.99 12.67 -14.29
C TYR A 222 -17.37 12.04 -14.07
N ALA A 223 -17.47 10.70 -14.04
CA ALA A 223 -18.72 10.00 -13.79
C ALA A 223 -19.23 10.22 -12.35
N TYR A 224 -18.34 10.26 -11.37
CA TYR A 224 -18.68 10.61 -9.98
C TYR A 224 -19.11 12.06 -9.83
N GLN A 225 -18.41 13.00 -10.48
CA GLN A 225 -18.78 14.40 -10.53
C GLN A 225 -20.16 14.59 -11.18
N MET A 226 -20.43 13.92 -12.30
CA MET A 226 -21.73 13.97 -12.97
C MET A 226 -22.84 13.34 -12.12
N LYS A 227 -22.58 12.21 -11.46
CA LYS A 227 -23.54 11.59 -10.52
C LYS A 227 -23.83 12.49 -9.32
N ASN A 228 -22.81 13.14 -8.75
CA ASN A 228 -22.98 14.11 -7.67
C ASN A 228 -23.72 15.37 -8.13
N LEU A 229 -23.47 15.82 -9.36
CA LEU A 229 -24.18 16.95 -9.93
C LEU A 229 -25.66 16.61 -10.13
N HIS A 230 -25.96 15.44 -10.71
CA HIS A 230 -27.31 14.93 -10.88
C HIS A 230 -28.03 14.78 -9.53
N SER A 231 -27.38 14.23 -8.49
CA SER A 231 -28.00 14.07 -7.18
C SER A 231 -28.34 15.41 -6.52
N ARG A 232 -27.50 16.44 -6.72
CA ARG A 232 -27.75 17.81 -6.25
C ARG A 232 -28.91 18.47 -7.01
N PHE A 233 -29.00 18.29 -8.32
CA PHE A 233 -30.15 18.77 -9.10
C PHE A 233 -31.46 18.10 -8.65
N SER A 234 -31.46 16.78 -8.46
CA SER A 234 -32.63 16.08 -7.92
C SER A 234 -33.06 16.60 -6.53
N ALA A 235 -32.09 16.95 -5.68
CA ALA A 235 -32.37 17.54 -4.37
C ALA A 235 -32.96 18.96 -4.48
N ILE A 236 -32.46 19.79 -5.41
CA ILE A 236 -33.01 21.13 -5.69
C ILE A 236 -34.46 21.02 -6.17
N SER A 237 -34.76 20.17 -7.15
CA SER A 237 -36.12 19.99 -7.66
C SER A 237 -37.08 19.56 -6.53
N LYS A 238 -36.63 18.68 -5.63
CA LYS A 238 -37.43 18.27 -4.47
C LYS A 238 -37.68 19.42 -3.48
N LEU A 239 -36.66 20.21 -3.15
CA LEU A 239 -36.80 21.36 -2.25
C LEU A 239 -37.73 22.44 -2.84
N VAL A 240 -37.65 22.66 -4.16
CA VAL A 240 -38.55 23.58 -4.87
C VAL A 240 -40.00 23.07 -4.82
N SER A 241 -40.21 21.79 -5.07
CA SER A 241 -41.52 21.14 -4.94
C SER A 241 -42.08 21.26 -3.51
N ASP A 242 -41.26 21.02 -2.49
CA ASP A 242 -41.64 21.16 -1.08
C ASP A 242 -41.98 22.62 -0.72
N ALA A 243 -41.17 23.58 -1.18
CA ALA A 243 -41.42 25.02 -0.98
C ALA A 243 -42.74 25.46 -1.65
N LYS A 244 -43.02 24.96 -2.86
CA LYS A 244 -44.28 25.22 -3.59
C LYS A 244 -45.48 24.66 -2.83
N ALA A 245 -45.36 23.47 -2.25
CA ALA A 245 -46.40 22.87 -1.42
C ALA A 245 -46.66 23.70 -0.15
N GLN A 246 -45.60 24.16 0.52
CA GLN A 246 -45.70 25.03 1.70
C GLN A 246 -46.34 26.38 1.37
N ILE A 247 -45.94 27.02 0.26
CA ILE A 247 -46.49 28.31 -0.20
C ILE A 247 -47.99 28.17 -0.52
N LYS A 248 -48.40 27.08 -1.17
CA LYS A 248 -49.83 26.80 -1.43
C LYS A 248 -50.65 26.60 -0.14
N GLY A 249 -50.01 26.20 0.95
CA GLY A 249 -50.63 26.06 2.27
C GLY A 249 -50.77 27.39 3.04
N LEU A 250 -50.17 28.48 2.56
CA LEU A 250 -50.25 29.81 3.18
C LEU A 250 -51.37 30.63 2.51
N ASN A 251 -52.30 31.18 3.31
CA ASN A 251 -53.41 32.04 2.86
C ASN A 251 -52.94 33.46 2.49
N TYR A 252 -52.19 33.60 1.40
CA TYR A 252 -51.83 34.92 0.83
C TYR A 252 -52.64 35.25 -0.44
N SER A 253 -52.68 36.53 -0.80
CA SER A 253 -53.31 36.98 -2.05
C SER A 253 -52.54 36.42 -3.26
N GLY A 254 -53.26 35.83 -4.22
CA GLY A 254 -52.65 35.17 -5.38
C GLY A 254 -51.81 36.08 -6.28
N ALA A 255 -51.94 37.41 -6.15
CA ALA A 255 -51.15 38.38 -6.90
C ALA A 255 -49.73 38.56 -6.33
N ASP A 256 -49.56 38.43 -5.02
CA ASP A 256 -48.27 38.67 -4.34
C ASP A 256 -47.32 37.47 -4.44
N LEU A 257 -47.86 36.25 -4.57
CA LEU A 257 -47.08 35.01 -4.65
C LEU A 257 -46.72 34.58 -6.08
N LYS A 258 -47.39 35.14 -7.09
CA LYS A 258 -47.20 34.79 -8.50
C LYS A 258 -45.74 34.88 -8.96
N PRO A 259 -44.98 35.97 -8.71
CA PRO A 259 -43.58 36.05 -9.15
C PRO A 259 -42.66 35.05 -8.43
N ILE A 260 -42.98 34.68 -7.18
CA ILE A 260 -42.20 33.69 -6.42
C ILE A 260 -42.41 32.28 -7.01
N ILE A 261 -43.66 31.93 -7.33
CA ILE A 261 -43.99 30.63 -7.95
C ILE A 261 -43.39 30.53 -9.35
N GLU A 262 -43.40 31.60 -10.14
CA GLU A 262 -42.79 31.64 -11.47
C GLU A 262 -41.26 31.44 -11.41
N ASN A 263 -40.58 32.09 -10.46
CA ASN A 263 -39.14 31.89 -10.24
C ASN A 263 -38.81 30.46 -9.79
N LEU A 264 -39.65 29.86 -8.93
CA LEU A 264 -39.48 28.47 -8.50
C LEU A 264 -39.67 27.49 -9.67
N ASN A 265 -40.66 27.71 -10.55
CA ASN A 265 -40.84 26.89 -11.74
C ASN A 265 -39.63 26.99 -12.69
N ALA A 266 -39.08 28.20 -12.88
CA ALA A 266 -37.90 28.40 -13.71
C ALA A 266 -36.66 27.64 -13.17
N ILE A 267 -36.48 27.61 -11.84
CA ILE A 267 -35.40 26.84 -11.19
C ILE A 267 -35.61 25.33 -11.36
N GLU A 268 -36.86 24.85 -11.27
CA GLU A 268 -37.20 23.44 -11.47
C GLU A 268 -37.00 22.99 -12.93
N GLU A 269 -37.38 23.82 -13.90
CA GLU A 269 -37.18 23.55 -15.33
C GLU A 269 -35.69 23.49 -15.71
N GLU A 270 -34.88 24.45 -15.26
CA GLU A 270 -33.42 24.44 -15.49
C GLU A 270 -32.72 23.23 -14.83
N SER A 271 -33.19 22.80 -13.66
CA SER A 271 -32.69 21.60 -12.98
C SER A 271 -32.99 20.31 -13.76
N ASN A 272 -34.18 20.21 -14.36
CA ASN A 272 -34.63 19.01 -15.07
C ASN A 272 -33.99 18.88 -16.47
N LEU A 273 -33.69 19.99 -17.15
CA LEU A 273 -33.01 20.00 -18.47
C LEU A 273 -31.61 19.36 -18.44
N LEU A 274 -30.98 19.28 -17.26
CA LEU A 274 -29.66 18.70 -17.05
C LEU A 274 -29.69 17.24 -16.59
N VAL A 275 -30.87 16.71 -16.28
CA VAL A 275 -31.10 15.34 -15.77
C VAL A 275 -31.54 14.38 -16.89
N ASP A 276 -32.25 14.86 -17.91
CA ASP A 276 -32.82 14.05 -19.00
C ASP A 276 -31.92 13.88 -20.25
N LYS A 277 -30.61 14.17 -20.14
CA LYS A 277 -29.60 13.93 -21.18
C LYS A 277 -28.53 12.95 -20.72
#